data_AF-A0A843LUW8-F1
#
_entry.id   AF-A0A843LUW8-F1
#
_cell.length_a   1.000
_cell.length_b   1.000
_cell.length_c   1.000
_cell.angle_alpha   90.00
_cell.angle_beta   90.00
_cell.angle_gamma   90.00
#
_symmetry.space_group_name_H-M   'P 1'
#
loop_
_entity.id
_entity.type
_entity.pdbx_description
1 polymer ?
#
loop_
_entity_poly.entity_id
_entity_poly.type
_entity_poly.pdbx_seq_one_letter_code
_entity_poly.pdbx_strand_id
1 'polypeptide(L)' 'MDAEEIAKKCSMKELRPIAKKYGIATRCVKKIDIVKALPPEALAELAAKKP' A
#
# COMPACT_ATOMS: atom_id res chain seq x y z
N MET A 1 9.75 -9.40 -3.48
CA MET A 1 8.34 -9.57 -3.07
C MET A 1 7.50 -8.60 -3.88
N ASP A 2 6.60 -9.14 -4.68
CA ASP A 2 5.86 -8.41 -5.70
C ASP A 2 4.82 -7.49 -5.10
N ALA A 3 4.82 -6.22 -5.53
CA ALA A 3 3.84 -5.22 -5.15
C ALA A 3 2.38 -5.70 -5.40
N GLU A 4 2.17 -6.58 -6.38
CA GLU A 4 0.86 -7.17 -6.68
C GLU A 4 0.33 -8.14 -5.62
N GLU A 5 1.21 -8.94 -4.99
CA GLU A 5 0.84 -9.81 -3.85
C GLU A 5 0.39 -8.96 -2.66
N ILE A 6 1.08 -7.85 -2.43
CA ILE A 6 0.82 -6.92 -1.33
C ILE A 6 -0.48 -6.15 -1.58
N ALA A 7 -0.75 -5.72 -2.81
CA ALA A 7 -2.03 -5.12 -3.19
C ALA A 7 -3.23 -6.07 -3.01
N LYS A 8 -3.01 -7.38 -3.21
CA LYS A 8 -4.00 -8.43 -3.00
C LYS A 8 -4.25 -8.68 -1.51
N LYS A 9 -3.19 -8.79 -0.68
CA LYS A 9 -3.28 -9.06 0.77
C LYS A 9 -3.69 -7.85 1.61
N CYS A 10 -3.29 -6.65 1.22
CA CYS A 10 -3.57 -5.41 1.96
C CYS A 10 -4.90 -4.80 1.50
N SER A 11 -5.74 -4.35 2.44
CA SER A 11 -7.00 -3.68 2.08
C SER A 11 -6.80 -2.17 1.86
N MET A 12 -7.72 -1.54 1.12
CA MET A 12 -7.76 -0.07 0.94
C MET A 12 -7.74 0.68 2.29
N LYS A 13 -8.32 0.08 3.34
CA LYS A 13 -8.32 0.62 4.71
C LYS A 13 -6.92 0.72 5.33
N GLU A 14 -6.01 -0.18 4.99
CA GLU A 14 -4.63 -0.20 5.49
C GLU A 14 -3.71 0.67 4.62
N LEU A 15 -3.95 0.66 3.30
CA LEU A 15 -3.19 1.47 2.35
C LEU A 15 -3.45 2.97 2.52
N ARG A 16 -4.67 3.38 2.88
CA ARG A 16 -5.05 4.79 3.09
C ARG A 16 -4.21 5.53 4.14
N PRO A 17 -4.05 5.04 5.38
CA PRO A 17 -3.25 5.73 6.40
C PRO A 17 -1.77 5.76 6.05
N ILE A 18 -1.24 4.73 5.39
CA ILE A 18 0.17 4.65 4.98
C ILE A 18 0.40 5.62 3.84
N ALA A 19 -0.43 5.59 2.81
CA ALA A 19 -0.40 6.55 1.73
C ALA A 19 -0.49 8.00 2.23
N LYS A 20 -1.36 8.27 3.21
CA LYS A 20 -1.44 9.59 3.87
C LYS A 20 -0.16 9.97 4.62
N LYS A 21 0.51 9.00 5.26
CA LYS A 21 1.82 9.18 5.92
C LYS A 21 2.94 9.52 4.93
N TYR A 22 2.85 8.99 3.71
CA TYR A 22 3.79 9.27 2.61
C TYR A 22 3.35 10.45 1.71
N GLY A 23 2.25 11.14 2.02
CA GLY A 23 1.75 12.25 1.21
C GLY A 23 1.12 11.85 -0.13
N ILE A 24 0.82 10.56 -0.31
CA ILE A 24 0.22 10.01 -1.52
C ILE A 24 -1.28 10.29 -1.51
N ALA A 25 -1.78 10.88 -2.61
CA ALA A 25 -3.20 11.13 -2.78
C ALA A 25 -3.98 9.81 -2.83
N THR A 26 -4.89 9.61 -1.88
CA THR A 26 -5.74 8.39 -1.77
C THR A 26 -7.14 8.59 -2.34
N ARG A 27 -7.44 9.79 -2.85
CA ARG A 27 -8.74 10.15 -3.41
C ARG A 27 -8.77 9.78 -4.89
N CYS A 28 -9.77 8.98 -5.29
CA CYS A 28 -9.99 8.53 -6.68
C CYS A 28 -8.88 7.67 -7.32
N VAL A 29 -7.88 7.22 -6.56
CA VAL A 29 -6.81 6.34 -7.06
C VAL A 29 -7.14 4.86 -6.86
N LYS A 30 -6.67 4.02 -7.79
CA LYS A 30 -6.82 2.56 -7.68
C LYS A 30 -5.90 2.02 -6.60
N LYS A 31 -6.28 0.88 -6.03
CA LYS A 31 -5.50 0.18 -5.00
C LYS A 31 -4.07 -0.13 -5.45
N ILE A 32 -3.93 -0.56 -6.70
CA ILE A 32 -2.64 -0.85 -7.35
C ILE A 32 -1.81 0.43 -7.52
N ASP A 33 -2.47 1.56 -7.75
CA ASP A 33 -1.83 2.87 -7.90
C ASP A 33 -1.26 3.36 -6.58
N ILE A 34 -2.01 3.22 -5.49
CA ILE A 34 -1.52 3.50 -4.13
C ILE A 34 -0.31 2.61 -3.80
N VAL A 35 -0.40 1.33 -4.16
CA VAL A 35 0.69 0.37 -3.93
C VAL A 35 1.90 0.73 -4.78
N LYS A 36 1.74 1.08 -6.06
CA LYS A 36 2.84 1.55 -6.92
C LYS A 36 3.45 2.87 -6.45
N ALA A 37 2.63 3.76 -5.90
CA ALA A 37 3.08 5.05 -5.36
C ALA A 37 3.80 4.88 -4.01
N LEU A 38 3.52 3.80 -3.28
CA LEU A 38 4.22 3.47 -2.04
C LEU A 38 5.58 2.87 -2.36
N PRO A 39 6.64 3.26 -1.62
CA PRO A 39 7.94 2.64 -1.77
C PRO A 39 7.88 1.15 -1.40
N PRO A 40 8.66 0.29 -2.08
CA PRO A 40 8.63 -1.15 -1.89
C PRO A 40 8.95 -1.58 -0.44
N GLU A 41 9.73 -0.78 0.29
CA GLU A 41 10.01 -0.99 1.71
C GLU A 41 8.75 -0.81 2.59
N ALA A 42 7.93 0.21 2.31
CA ALA A 42 6.69 0.45 3.05
C ALA A 42 5.65 -0.63 2.79
N LEU A 43 5.64 -1.18 1.58
CA LEU A 43 4.82 -2.32 1.22
C LEU A 43 5.31 -3.60 1.90
N ALA A 44 6.63 -3.83 1.93
CA ALA A 44 7.22 -4.99 2.59
C ALA A 44 6.95 -4.97 4.10
N GLU A 45 7.10 -3.81 4.76
CA GLU A 45 6.72 -3.59 6.16
C GLU A 45 5.24 -3.86 6.40
N LEU A 46 4.36 -3.42 5.49
CA LEU A 46 2.93 -3.66 5.60
C LEU A 46 2.55 -5.14 5.41
N ALA A 47 3.22 -5.82 4.48
CA ALA A 47 3.03 -7.23 4.22
C ALA A 47 3.59 -8.11 5.35
N ALA A 48 4.74 -7.74 5.91
CA ALA A 48 5.37 -8.43 7.04
C ALA A 48 4.64 -8.21 8.37
N LYS A 49 3.87 -7.13 8.50
CA LYS A 49 3.07 -6.83 9.70
C LYS A 49 1.80 -7.66 9.83
N LYS A 50 1.45 -8.48 8.83
CA LYS A 50 0.33 -9.42 8.94
C LYS A 50 0.89 -10.81 9.33
N PRO A 51 0.51 -11.37 10.50
CA PRO A 51 0.80 -12.76 10.83
C PRO A 51 0.05 -13.73 9.89
#